data_AF-A0A1F6WXP1-F1
#
_entry.id   AF-A0A1F6WXP1-F1
#
_cell.length_a   1.000
_cell.length_b   1.000
_cell.length_c   1.000
_cell.angle_alpha   90.00
_cell.angle_beta   90.00
_cell.angle_gamma   90.00
#
_symmetry.space_group_name_H-M   'P 1'
#
loop_
_entity.id
_entity.type
_entity.pdbx_description
1 polymer ?
#
loop_
_entity_poly.entity_id
_entity_poly.type
_entity_poly.pdbx_seq_one_letter_code
_entity_poly.pdbx_strand_id
1 'polypeptide(L)'
;MNYLDKLEASHERLAEFTGGAFTDMASRAVISNSLEVTKVSNTPYSFLWKGLSIDASSYVRYHSRFGAISNKNMKEFTYIFGLEASLDEATIFEEDFGVNAVSTVKALRYINQGLISGAMLKITNSNSSIIDTMQISTELKNKYYTEIANGNVIYSPTAPFTYGSWSGMVYIAIQTSSQFQFD
;
A
#
# COMPACT_ATOMS: atom_id res chain seq x y z
N MET A 1 7.76 6.85 -17.88
CA MET A 1 7.10 6.23 -16.74
C MET A 1 5.68 6.71 -16.72
N ASN A 2 4.72 5.89 -17.19
CA ASN A 2 3.33 6.30 -17.35
C ASN A 2 2.44 5.83 -16.20
N TYR A 3 2.87 6.14 -14.96
CA TYR A 3 2.26 5.60 -13.76
C TYR A 3 0.83 6.11 -13.56
N LEU A 4 0.64 7.43 -13.68
CA LEU A 4 -0.67 8.04 -13.45
C LEU A 4 -1.68 7.62 -14.53
N ASP A 5 -1.31 7.55 -15.81
CA ASP A 5 -2.26 7.13 -16.85
C ASP A 5 -2.62 5.63 -16.74
N LYS A 6 -1.68 4.76 -16.36
CA LYS A 6 -1.96 3.33 -16.12
C LYS A 6 -2.93 3.16 -14.95
N LEU A 7 -2.67 3.91 -13.88
CA LEU A 7 -3.47 3.93 -12.67
C LEU A 7 -4.88 4.47 -12.98
N GLU A 8 -5.01 5.57 -13.70
CA GLU A 8 -6.29 6.14 -14.15
C GLU A 8 -7.08 5.16 -15.03
N ALA A 9 -6.44 4.54 -16.03
CA ALA A 9 -7.09 3.58 -16.92
C ALA A 9 -7.54 2.28 -16.23
N SER A 10 -6.81 1.83 -15.22
CA SER A 10 -7.24 0.72 -14.34
C SER A 10 -8.48 1.11 -13.54
N HIS A 11 -8.43 2.29 -12.92
CA HIS A 11 -9.48 2.78 -12.03
C HIS A 11 -10.79 3.10 -12.77
N GLU A 12 -10.72 3.55 -14.03
CA GLU A 12 -11.90 3.69 -14.89
C GLU A 12 -12.64 2.37 -15.07
N ARG A 13 -11.92 1.28 -15.34
CA ARG A 13 -12.52 -0.06 -15.50
C ARG A 13 -13.12 -0.57 -14.20
N LEU A 14 -12.45 -0.36 -13.06
CA LEU A 14 -13.00 -0.71 -11.75
C LEU A 14 -14.28 0.07 -11.43
N ALA A 15 -14.32 1.35 -11.79
CA ALA A 15 -15.50 2.18 -11.58
C ALA A 15 -16.66 1.70 -12.45
N GLU A 16 -16.42 1.34 -13.71
CA GLU A 16 -17.43 0.73 -14.59
C GLU A 16 -17.97 -0.58 -14.01
N PHE A 17 -17.09 -1.47 -13.55
CA PHE A 17 -17.48 -2.76 -12.97
C PHE A 17 -18.33 -2.62 -11.70
N THR A 18 -17.99 -1.66 -10.84
CA THR A 18 -18.72 -1.39 -9.59
C THR A 18 -19.98 -0.54 -9.78
N GLY A 19 -20.24 -0.11 -11.02
CA GLY A 19 -21.44 0.64 -11.38
C GLY A 19 -21.36 2.14 -11.10
N GLY A 20 -20.16 2.69 -11.10
CA GLY A 20 -19.87 4.06 -10.72
C GLY A 20 -19.08 4.86 -11.75
N ALA A 21 -18.65 6.02 -11.30
CA ALA A 21 -17.63 6.87 -11.88
C ALA A 21 -16.81 7.42 -10.73
N PHE A 22 -15.60 7.91 -10.98
CA PHE A 22 -14.81 8.56 -9.94
C PHE A 22 -14.20 9.86 -10.47
N THR A 23 -13.80 10.71 -9.53
CA THR A 23 -12.96 11.87 -9.83
C THR A 23 -11.77 11.80 -8.89
N ASP A 24 -10.57 11.70 -9.46
CA ASP A 24 -9.34 11.90 -8.69
C ASP A 24 -9.16 13.41 -8.48
N MET A 25 -8.94 13.83 -7.24
CA MET A 25 -8.80 15.24 -6.91
C MET A 25 -7.37 15.63 -6.55
N ALA A 26 -6.50 14.67 -6.25
CA ALA A 26 -5.09 14.95 -5.96
C ALA A 26 -4.31 13.64 -5.89
N SER A 27 -3.49 13.37 -6.91
CA SER A 27 -2.48 12.32 -6.89
C SER A 27 -1.10 12.94 -6.64
N ARG A 28 -0.49 12.67 -5.48
CA ARG A 28 0.93 12.95 -5.21
C ARG A 28 1.69 11.65 -5.32
N ALA A 29 2.64 11.58 -6.24
CA ALA A 29 3.62 10.51 -6.29
C ALA A 29 5.00 11.06 -5.90
N VAL A 30 5.63 10.48 -4.89
CA VAL A 30 7.01 10.75 -4.52
C VAL A 30 7.87 9.58 -4.98
N ILE A 31 8.82 9.88 -5.84
CA ILE A 31 9.79 8.90 -6.34
C ILE A 31 11.13 9.18 -5.67
N SER A 32 11.67 8.21 -4.97
CA SER A 32 12.99 8.31 -4.33
C SER A 32 13.95 7.27 -4.88
N ASN A 33 15.18 7.69 -5.14
CA ASN A 33 16.26 6.81 -5.59
C ASN A 33 17.22 6.59 -4.42
N SER A 34 17.53 5.33 -4.12
CA SER A 34 18.48 4.95 -3.08
C SER A 34 19.85 4.67 -3.70
N LEU A 35 20.85 5.48 -3.33
CA LEU A 35 22.24 5.35 -3.77
C LEU A 35 23.15 5.15 -2.56
N GLU A 36 24.09 4.22 -2.66
CA GLU A 36 25.20 4.08 -1.72
C GLU A 36 26.44 4.75 -2.32
N VAL A 37 26.95 5.80 -1.68
CA VAL A 37 28.08 6.59 -2.19
C VAL A 37 29.37 6.18 -1.48
N THR A 38 30.33 5.65 -2.23
CA THR A 38 31.69 5.41 -1.75
C THR A 38 32.50 6.70 -1.86
N LYS A 39 33.16 7.08 -0.77
CA LYS A 39 34.00 8.27 -0.72
C LYS A 39 35.47 7.91 -0.56
N VAL A 40 36.35 8.67 -1.22
CA VAL A 40 37.80 8.66 -1.01
C VAL A 40 38.19 10.05 -0.52
N SER A 41 38.85 10.14 0.64
CA SER A 41 39.21 11.42 1.28
C SER A 41 38.04 12.40 1.42
N ASN A 42 36.87 11.88 1.81
CA ASN A 42 35.61 12.63 1.94
C ASN A 42 35.03 13.19 0.62
N THR A 43 35.67 12.90 -0.51
CA THR A 43 35.16 13.22 -1.86
C THR A 43 34.39 12.01 -2.41
N PRO A 44 33.17 12.18 -2.93
CA PRO A 44 32.44 11.11 -3.63
C PRO A 44 33.28 10.58 -4.79
N TYR A 45 33.52 9.27 -4.83
CA TYR A 45 34.34 8.62 -5.85
C TYR A 45 33.51 7.70 -6.75
N SER A 46 32.62 6.91 -6.14
CA SER A 46 31.71 6.02 -6.87
C SER A 46 30.38 5.93 -6.15
N PHE A 47 29.34 5.49 -6.86
CA PHE A 47 28.06 5.14 -6.25
C PHE A 47 27.61 3.77 -6.73
N LEU A 48 26.91 3.05 -5.85
CA LEU A 48 26.16 1.85 -6.17
C LEU A 48 24.68 2.17 -6.07
N TRP A 49 23.93 1.88 -7.13
CA TRP A 49 22.48 2.00 -7.10
C TRP A 49 21.89 0.88 -6.24
N LYS A 50 21.09 1.23 -5.23
CA LYS A 50 20.48 0.30 -4.27
C LYS A 50 19.00 0.07 -4.53
N GLY A 51 18.35 0.94 -5.29
CA GLY A 51 16.96 0.74 -5.69
C GLY A 51 16.18 2.04 -5.86
N LEU A 52 14.87 1.89 -6.04
CA LEU A 52 13.93 2.98 -6.21
C LEU A 52 12.68 2.68 -5.37
N SER A 53 12.06 3.71 -4.80
CA SER A 53 10.78 3.61 -4.11
C SER A 53 9.79 4.65 -4.65
N ILE A 54 8.55 4.25 -4.88
CA ILE A 54 7.42 5.14 -5.17
C ILE A 54 6.50 5.11 -3.95
N ASP A 55 6.04 6.28 -3.53
CA ASP A 55 4.94 6.47 -2.58
C ASP A 55 3.90 7.36 -3.26
N ALA A 56 2.77 6.77 -3.63
CA ALA A 56 1.67 7.48 -4.27
C ALA A 56 0.46 7.57 -3.34
N SER A 57 -0.01 8.78 -3.10
CA SER A 57 -1.26 9.06 -2.40
C SER A 57 -2.25 9.70 -3.37
N SER A 58 -3.45 9.15 -3.45
CA SER A 58 -4.55 9.68 -4.25
C SER A 58 -5.79 9.94 -3.39
N TYR A 59 -6.56 10.97 -3.75
CA TYR A 59 -7.85 11.24 -3.14
C TYR A 59 -8.96 11.02 -4.16
N VAL A 60 -9.78 9.99 -3.93
CA VAL A 60 -10.79 9.57 -4.89
C VAL A 60 -12.19 9.83 -4.38
N ARG A 61 -12.97 10.57 -5.17
CA ARG A 61 -14.42 10.69 -4.99
C ARG A 61 -15.15 9.74 -5.91
N TYR A 62 -15.76 8.71 -5.33
CA TYR A 62 -16.64 7.79 -6.05
C TYR A 62 -18.05 8.35 -6.17
N HIS A 63 -18.66 8.15 -7.34
CA HIS A 63 -20.03 8.52 -7.68
C HIS A 63 -20.76 7.28 -8.19
N SER A 64 -21.85 6.88 -7.52
CA SER A 64 -22.70 5.78 -7.99
C SER A 64 -23.60 6.23 -9.14
N ARG A 65 -23.67 5.45 -10.22
CA ARG A 65 -24.63 5.70 -11.32
C ARG A 65 -26.03 5.14 -11.01
N PHE A 66 -26.17 4.35 -9.94
CA PHE A 66 -27.39 3.62 -9.57
C PHE A 66 -28.15 4.19 -8.36
N GLY A 67 -27.88 5.44 -7.94
CA GLY A 67 -28.54 6.06 -6.79
C GLY A 67 -28.02 5.57 -5.42
N ALA A 68 -28.85 5.66 -4.37
CA ALA A 68 -28.50 5.58 -2.93
C ALA A 68 -27.87 4.27 -2.40
N ILE A 69 -27.51 3.32 -3.28
CA ILE A 69 -26.64 2.16 -2.97
C ILE A 69 -25.15 2.61 -2.81
N SER A 70 -24.92 3.91 -2.64
CA SER A 70 -23.60 4.55 -2.73
C SER A 70 -22.59 4.01 -1.73
N ASN A 71 -22.99 3.78 -0.47
CA ASN A 71 -22.02 3.53 0.60
C ASN A 71 -21.40 2.12 0.55
N LYS A 72 -22.13 1.11 0.06
CA LYS A 72 -21.58 -0.26 -0.02
C LYS A 72 -20.65 -0.40 -1.22
N ASN A 73 -21.10 0.02 -2.40
CA ASN A 73 -20.29 -0.07 -3.62
C ASN A 73 -19.07 0.86 -3.56
N MET A 74 -19.18 2.03 -2.91
CA MET A 74 -18.04 2.89 -2.65
C MET A 74 -16.97 2.19 -1.81
N LYS A 75 -17.34 1.48 -0.74
CA LYS A 75 -16.36 0.74 0.09
C LYS A 75 -15.66 -0.36 -0.70
N GLU A 76 -16.43 -1.15 -1.44
CA GLU A 76 -15.89 -2.21 -2.29
C GLU A 76 -14.97 -1.63 -3.37
N PHE A 77 -15.37 -0.52 -3.99
CA PHE A 77 -14.54 0.21 -4.95
C PHE A 77 -13.24 0.73 -4.31
N THR A 78 -13.30 1.49 -3.21
CA THR A 78 -12.11 2.04 -2.55
C THR A 78 -11.15 0.92 -2.10
N TYR A 79 -11.69 -0.21 -1.66
CA TYR A 79 -10.89 -1.37 -1.29
C TYR A 79 -10.15 -1.97 -2.48
N ILE A 80 -10.87 -2.27 -3.56
CA ILE A 80 -10.28 -2.88 -4.77
C ILE A 80 -9.30 -1.89 -5.42
N PHE A 81 -9.67 -0.60 -5.49
CA PHE A 81 -8.83 0.50 -5.94
C PHE A 81 -7.49 0.53 -5.21
N GLY A 82 -7.50 0.52 -3.87
CA GLY A 82 -6.26 0.58 -3.09
C GLY A 82 -5.38 -0.65 -3.27
N LEU A 83 -5.99 -1.83 -3.48
CA LEU A 83 -5.26 -3.06 -3.75
C LEU A 83 -4.61 -3.05 -5.14
N GLU A 84 -5.34 -2.58 -6.16
CA GLU A 84 -4.86 -2.52 -7.53
C GLU A 84 -3.76 -1.47 -7.68
N ALA A 85 -3.96 -0.27 -7.13
CA ALA A 85 -2.94 0.77 -7.09
C ALA A 85 -1.63 0.28 -6.46
N SER A 86 -1.71 -0.43 -5.32
CA SER A 86 -0.52 -1.01 -4.69
C SER A 86 0.13 -2.11 -5.54
N LEU A 87 -0.64 -2.88 -6.31
CA LEU A 87 -0.05 -3.87 -7.22
C LEU A 87 0.64 -3.19 -8.42
N ASP A 88 0.05 -2.14 -8.95
CA ASP A 88 0.57 -1.37 -10.08
C ASP A 88 1.89 -0.67 -9.74
N GLU A 89 2.07 -0.20 -8.50
CA GLU A 89 3.36 0.32 -8.02
C GLU A 89 4.51 -0.67 -8.25
N ALA A 90 4.32 -1.96 -7.93
CA ALA A 90 5.35 -2.97 -8.18
C ALA A 90 5.48 -3.31 -9.66
N THR A 91 4.35 -3.44 -10.37
CA THR A 91 4.33 -3.84 -11.78
C THR A 91 5.04 -2.82 -12.66
N ILE A 92 4.85 -1.53 -12.40
CA ILE A 92 5.47 -0.46 -13.17
C ILE A 92 6.99 -0.44 -12.99
N PHE A 93 7.50 -0.75 -11.80
CA PHE A 93 8.94 -0.92 -11.63
C PHE A 93 9.52 -2.10 -12.38
N GLU A 94 8.80 -3.22 -12.38
CA GLU A 94 9.23 -4.42 -13.08
C GLU A 94 9.23 -4.23 -14.59
N GLU A 95 8.20 -3.58 -15.13
CA GLU A 95 8.07 -3.31 -16.56
C GLU A 95 9.02 -2.22 -17.05
N ASP A 96 9.11 -1.08 -16.35
CA ASP A 96 9.87 0.08 -16.84
C ASP A 96 11.37 -0.04 -16.54
N PHE A 97 11.77 -0.76 -15.49
CA PHE A 97 13.17 -0.85 -15.05
C PHE A 97 13.75 -2.28 -15.07
N GLY A 98 12.93 -3.31 -15.29
CA GLY A 98 13.40 -4.70 -15.33
C GLY A 98 13.93 -5.21 -13.97
N VAL A 99 13.54 -4.58 -12.86
CA VAL A 99 13.99 -4.92 -11.52
C VAL A 99 12.86 -5.49 -10.68
N ASN A 100 13.15 -6.50 -9.88
CA ASN A 100 12.17 -7.06 -8.94
C ASN A 100 11.73 -5.98 -7.95
N ALA A 101 10.42 -5.74 -7.88
CA ALA A 101 9.83 -4.75 -6.98
C ALA A 101 8.91 -5.40 -5.95
N VAL A 102 8.85 -4.77 -4.77
CA VAL A 102 7.99 -5.16 -3.65
C VAL A 102 7.02 -4.03 -3.39
N SER A 103 5.72 -4.32 -3.50
CA SER A 103 4.65 -3.48 -2.96
C SER A 103 3.93 -4.21 -1.84
N THR A 104 3.15 -3.47 -1.05
CA THR A 104 2.40 -4.03 0.08
C THR A 104 1.52 -5.21 -0.33
N VAL A 105 0.74 -5.08 -1.41
CA VAL A 105 -0.14 -6.17 -1.89
C VAL A 105 0.65 -7.36 -2.40
N LYS A 106 1.73 -7.12 -3.15
CA LYS A 106 2.55 -8.19 -3.69
C LYS A 106 3.28 -8.97 -2.60
N ALA A 107 3.80 -8.27 -1.60
CA ALA A 107 4.38 -8.89 -0.40
C ALA A 107 3.36 -9.74 0.36
N LEU A 108 2.16 -9.20 0.59
CA LEU A 108 1.08 -9.94 1.25
C LEU A 108 0.67 -11.17 0.45
N ARG A 109 0.63 -11.08 -0.90
CA ARG A 109 0.40 -12.23 -1.79
C ARG A 109 1.48 -13.29 -1.64
N TYR A 110 2.75 -12.88 -1.60
CA TYR A 110 3.88 -13.80 -1.43
C TYR A 110 3.90 -14.50 -0.08
N ILE A 111 3.51 -13.80 1.00
CA ILE A 111 3.31 -14.40 2.33
C ILE A 111 2.21 -15.47 2.25
N ASN A 112 1.05 -15.14 1.66
CA ASN A 112 -0.06 -16.11 1.52
C ASN A 112 0.28 -17.31 0.64
N GLN A 113 1.12 -17.13 -0.38
CA GLN A 113 1.60 -18.21 -1.26
C GLN A 113 2.73 -19.05 -0.63
N GLY A 114 3.19 -18.70 0.57
CA GLY A 114 4.31 -19.38 1.24
C GLY A 114 5.67 -19.09 0.60
N LEU A 115 5.76 -18.09 -0.28
CA LEU A 115 7.01 -17.66 -0.90
C LEU A 115 7.87 -16.80 0.04
N ILE A 116 7.24 -16.22 1.06
CA ILE A 116 7.89 -15.46 2.14
C ILE A 116 7.43 -16.07 3.46
N SER A 117 8.39 -16.37 4.33
CA SER A 117 8.13 -16.91 5.66
C SER A 117 7.35 -15.90 6.52
N GLY A 118 6.20 -16.33 7.03
CA GLY A 118 5.36 -15.53 7.90
C GLY A 118 3.89 -15.98 7.80
N ALA A 119 3.11 -15.67 8.83
CA ALA A 119 1.66 -15.80 8.77
C ALA A 119 1.05 -14.40 8.72
N MET A 120 0.12 -14.19 7.79
CA MET A 120 -0.67 -12.96 7.76
C MET A 120 -1.68 -12.97 8.89
N LEU A 121 -1.65 -11.94 9.72
CA LEU A 121 -2.62 -11.74 10.78
C LEU A 121 -3.68 -10.73 10.35
N LYS A 122 -4.93 -11.03 10.68
CA LYS A 122 -6.03 -10.06 10.68
C LYS A 122 -6.19 -9.51 12.09
N ILE A 123 -5.86 -8.24 12.27
CA ILE A 123 -5.91 -7.52 13.54
C ILE A 123 -7.13 -6.59 13.50
N THR A 124 -7.91 -6.66 14.56
CA THR A 124 -9.21 -6.00 14.77
C THR A 124 -9.26 -5.49 16.19
N ASN A 125 -10.29 -4.73 16.54
CA ASN A 125 -10.45 -4.26 17.91
C ASN A 125 -10.62 -5.41 18.93
N SER A 126 -11.14 -6.57 18.51
CA SER A 126 -11.32 -7.73 19.41
C SER A 126 -10.03 -8.49 19.73
N ASN A 127 -8.97 -8.31 18.94
CA ASN A 127 -7.69 -9.01 19.12
C ASN A 127 -6.48 -8.06 19.04
N SER A 128 -6.68 -6.78 19.38
CA SER A 128 -5.65 -5.75 19.31
C SER A 128 -4.42 -6.03 20.18
N SER A 129 -4.57 -6.81 21.26
CA SER A 129 -3.46 -7.24 22.11
C SER A 129 -2.38 -8.04 21.38
N ILE A 130 -2.67 -8.59 20.20
CA ILE A 130 -1.66 -9.27 19.38
C ILE A 130 -0.54 -8.31 18.93
N ILE A 131 -0.83 -7.00 18.82
CA ILE A 131 0.12 -5.96 18.42
C ILE A 131 1.34 -5.95 19.35
N ASP A 132 1.13 -6.21 20.65
CA ASP A 132 2.21 -6.22 21.63
C ASP A 132 3.21 -7.35 21.37
N THR A 133 2.75 -8.47 20.83
CA THR A 133 3.57 -9.65 20.51
C THR A 133 4.37 -9.51 19.21
N MET A 134 4.01 -8.54 18.37
CA MET A 134 4.65 -8.32 17.07
C MET A 134 6.07 -7.76 17.24
N GLN A 135 6.98 -8.21 16.38
CA GLN A 135 8.39 -7.81 16.33
C GLN A 135 8.55 -6.54 15.47
N ILE A 136 7.82 -5.48 15.82
CA ILE A 136 7.79 -4.20 15.11
C ILE A 136 8.12 -3.05 16.06
N SER A 137 8.51 -1.89 15.51
CA SER A 137 8.89 -0.72 16.31
C SER A 137 7.71 -0.15 17.12
N THR A 138 8.02 0.55 18.20
CA THR A 138 7.01 1.19 19.06
C THR A 138 6.16 2.20 18.28
N GLU A 139 6.77 2.95 17.34
CA GLU A 139 6.01 3.89 16.50
C GLU A 139 4.97 3.15 15.65
N LEU A 140 5.32 2.00 15.07
CA LEU A 140 4.41 1.22 14.25
C LEU A 140 3.30 0.58 15.09
N LYS A 141 3.60 0.11 16.31
CA LYS A 141 2.58 -0.35 17.26
C LYS A 141 1.57 0.74 17.58
N ASN A 142 2.06 1.95 17.89
CA ASN A 142 1.19 3.09 18.16
C ASN A 142 0.28 3.41 16.98
N LYS A 143 0.83 3.39 15.75
CA LYS A 143 0.05 3.57 14.53
C LYS A 143 -1.04 2.50 14.41
N TYR A 144 -0.73 1.24 14.67
CA TYR A 144 -1.72 0.16 14.61
C TYR A 144 -2.84 0.37 15.62
N TYR A 145 -2.51 0.76 16.85
CA TYR A 145 -3.53 1.09 17.86
C TYR A 145 -4.42 2.25 17.43
N THR A 146 -3.87 3.31 16.82
CA THR A 146 -4.67 4.43 16.27
C THR A 146 -5.62 3.96 15.18
N GLU A 147 -5.14 3.16 14.21
CA GLU A 147 -5.97 2.62 13.13
C GLU A 147 -7.09 1.72 13.66
N ILE A 148 -6.78 0.83 14.61
CA ILE A 148 -7.78 -0.03 15.25
C ILE A 148 -8.81 0.79 16.03
N ALA A 149 -8.39 1.84 16.75
CA ALA A 149 -9.28 2.74 17.47
C ALA A 149 -10.23 3.50 16.52
N ASN A 150 -9.78 3.80 15.30
CA ASN A 150 -10.59 4.40 14.24
C ASN A 150 -11.58 3.40 13.58
N GLY A 151 -11.60 2.14 14.04
CA GLY A 151 -12.47 1.10 13.50
C GLY A 151 -11.94 0.43 12.23
N ASN A 152 -10.64 0.57 11.96
CA ASN A 152 -10.00 -0.08 10.83
C ASN A 152 -9.58 -1.52 11.20
N VAL A 153 -9.40 -2.35 10.19
CA VAL A 153 -8.87 -3.72 10.29
C VAL A 153 -7.50 -3.74 9.64
N ILE A 154 -6.50 -4.27 10.33
CA ILE A 154 -5.12 -4.34 9.84
C ILE A 154 -4.80 -5.75 9.38
N TYR A 155 -4.20 -5.88 8.20
CA TYR A 155 -3.60 -7.12 7.71
C TYR A 155 -2.09 -6.95 7.64
N SER A 156 -1.35 -7.78 8.37
CA SER A 156 0.10 -7.65 8.49
C SER A 156 0.78 -8.95 8.95
N PRO A 157 2.04 -9.26 8.56
CA PRO A 157 2.82 -10.31 9.19
C PRO A 157 3.20 -9.94 10.64
N THR A 158 3.74 -10.87 11.42
CA THR A 158 4.16 -10.61 12.81
C THR A 158 5.51 -9.91 12.95
N ALA A 159 6.31 -9.91 11.88
CA ALA A 159 7.66 -9.38 11.86
C ALA A 159 8.03 -8.88 10.46
N PRO A 160 8.98 -7.94 10.35
CA PRO A 160 9.62 -7.59 9.09
C PRO A 160 10.24 -8.82 8.42
N PHE A 161 10.29 -8.81 7.09
CA PHE A 161 10.94 -9.84 6.31
C PHE A 161 11.87 -9.22 5.28
N THR A 162 12.73 -10.05 4.70
CA THR A 162 13.64 -9.66 3.63
C THR A 162 13.23 -10.36 2.34
N TYR A 163 13.11 -9.59 1.26
CA TYR A 163 12.88 -10.10 -0.08
C TYR A 163 13.85 -9.43 -1.06
N GLY A 164 14.78 -10.20 -1.62
CA GLY A 164 15.90 -9.65 -2.36
C GLY A 164 16.76 -8.73 -1.49
N SER A 165 16.94 -7.48 -1.92
CA SER A 165 17.68 -6.45 -1.18
C SER A 165 16.78 -5.57 -0.30
N TRP A 166 15.46 -5.75 -0.35
CA TRP A 166 14.52 -4.99 0.46
C TRP A 166 14.28 -5.72 1.79
N SER A 167 14.30 -4.97 2.90
CA SER A 167 13.90 -5.45 4.22
C SER A 167 12.95 -4.44 4.83
N GLY A 168 11.82 -4.90 5.34
CA GLY A 168 10.82 -4.01 5.91
C GLY A 168 9.56 -4.72 6.36
N MET A 169 8.62 -3.90 6.82
CA MET A 169 7.30 -4.32 7.26
C MET A 169 6.26 -3.89 6.24
N VAL A 170 5.32 -4.77 5.92
CA VAL A 170 4.16 -4.44 5.07
C VAL A 170 2.89 -4.55 5.88
N TYR A 171 1.92 -3.67 5.64
CA TYR A 171 0.60 -3.80 6.22
C TYR A 171 -0.43 -3.02 5.43
N ILE A 172 -1.69 -3.44 5.55
CA ILE A 172 -2.84 -2.72 5.02
C ILE A 172 -3.79 -2.44 6.19
N ALA A 173 -4.21 -1.20 6.35
CA ALA A 173 -5.32 -0.82 7.23
C ALA A 173 -6.56 -0.52 6.37
N ILE A 174 -7.67 -1.22 6.61
CA ILE A 174 -8.92 -1.07 5.86
C ILE A 174 -10.01 -0.57 6.78
N GLN A 175 -10.67 0.50 6.38
CA GLN A 175 -11.82 1.03 7.09
C GLN A 175 -13.04 0.15 6.93
N THR A 176 -13.69 -0.19 8.05
CA THR A 176 -14.89 -1.04 8.04
C THR A 176 -16.19 -0.27 8.27
N SER A 177 -16.15 0.90 8.90
CA SER A 177 -17.31 1.73 9.22
C SER A 177 -17.72 2.67 8.07
N SER A 178 -19.00 3.10 8.04
CA SER A 178 -19.59 3.94 6.99
C SER A 178 -19.63 5.44 7.33
N GLN A 179 -18.79 5.92 8.24
CA GLN A 179 -18.79 7.31 8.65
C GLN A 179 -17.40 7.91 8.48
N PHE A 180 -17.31 8.87 7.56
CA PHE A 180 -16.21 9.82 7.50
C PHE A 180 -16.58 11.00 8.41
N GLN A 181 -15.78 11.25 9.44
CA GLN A 181 -15.70 12.57 10.05
C GLN A 181 -14.42 13.23 9.56
N PHE A 182 -14.57 14.45 9.05
CA PHE A 182 -13.47 15.36 8.80
C PHE A 182 -13.10 16.00 10.14
N ASP A 183 -11.82 15.93 10.49
CA ASP A 183 -11.06 16.99 11.17
C ASP A 183 -9.61 16.93 10.65
#